data_AF-A0A3L6NRV6-F1
#
_entry.id   AF-A0A3L6NRV6-F1
#
_cell.length_a   1.000
_cell.length_b   1.000
_cell.length_c   1.000
_cell.angle_alpha   90.00
_cell.angle_beta   90.00
_cell.angle_gamma   90.00
#
_symmetry.space_group_name_H-M   'P 1'
#
loop_
_entity.id
_entity.type
_entity.pdbx_description
1 polymer ?
#
loop_
_entity_poly.entity_id
_entity_poly.type
_entity_poly.pdbx_seq_one_letter_code
_entity_poly.pdbx_strand_id
1 'polypeptide(L)'
;MTDDDGRVTAWLPYLSEDVAGEPPLQTLVEVLEDRKGQGSSRWTLRFDTGAYFGEENTFFPEVTVTFRVEEGQTYHVPLLLSPYSYTSYRGS
;
A
#
# COMPACT_ATOMS: atom_id res chain seq x y z
N MET A 1 1.34 -5.65 7.14
CA MET A 1 2.52 -6.55 7.26
C MET A 1 2.41 -7.66 6.24
N THR A 2 3.54 -8.29 5.88
CA THR A 2 3.58 -9.45 4.98
C THR A 2 3.83 -10.75 5.76
N ASP A 3 3.33 -11.87 5.24
CA ASP A 3 3.70 -13.22 5.69
C ASP A 3 4.99 -13.73 5.02
N ASP A 4 5.37 -14.98 5.29
CA ASP A 4 6.56 -15.63 4.72
C ASP A 4 6.47 -15.85 3.19
N ASP A 5 5.27 -15.76 2.59
CA ASP A 5 5.05 -15.79 1.13
C ASP A 5 5.01 -14.36 0.53
N GLY A 6 5.29 -13.34 1.34
CA GLY A 6 5.30 -11.94 0.92
C GLY A 6 3.92 -11.33 0.69
N ARG A 7 2.84 -11.97 1.17
CA ARG A 7 1.45 -11.50 0.99
C ARG A 7 1.01 -10.62 2.13
N VAL A 8 0.21 -9.59 1.82
CA VAL A 8 -0.38 -8.71 2.84
C VAL A 8 -1.47 -9.45 3.60
N THR A 9 -1.27 -9.62 4.91
CA THR A 9 -2.23 -10.29 5.81
C THR A 9 -3.06 -9.30 6.63
N ALA A 10 -2.57 -8.07 6.77
CA ALA A 10 -3.26 -6.98 7.45
C ALA A 10 -2.98 -5.65 6.76
N TRP A 11 -4.06 -4.93 6.45
CA TRP A 11 -4.03 -3.58 5.91
C TRP A 11 -4.07 -2.57 7.05
N LEU A 12 -3.06 -1.71 7.11
CA LEU A 12 -3.02 -0.60 8.06
C LEU A 12 -3.34 0.69 7.30
N PRO A 13 -4.19 1.58 7.84
CA PRO A 13 -4.35 2.90 7.26
C PRO A 13 -2.99 3.62 7.29
N TYR A 14 -2.70 4.38 6.23
CA TYR A 14 -1.53 5.23 6.24
C TYR A 14 -1.78 6.41 7.20
N LEU A 15 -0.85 6.60 8.13
CA LEU A 15 -0.79 7.76 9.02
C LEU A 15 0.45 8.56 8.63
N SER A 16 0.27 9.73 8.04
CA SER A 16 1.38 10.66 7.91
C SER A 16 1.68 11.27 9.28
N GLU A 17 2.95 11.37 9.62
CA GLU A 17 3.42 11.99 10.87
C GLU A 17 2.94 13.45 11.03
N ASP A 18 2.61 14.11 9.90
CA ASP A 18 2.08 15.48 9.84
C ASP A 18 0.57 15.61 10.12
N VAL A 19 -0.19 14.51 10.34
CA VAL A 19 -1.59 14.65 10.76
C VAL A 19 -1.63 15.03 12.23
N ALA A 20 -1.80 16.32 12.51
CA ALA A 20 -2.18 16.81 13.83
C ALA A 20 -3.61 16.35 14.17
N GLY A 21 -3.77 15.11 14.62
CA GLY A 21 -5.07 14.54 14.98
C GLY A 21 -5.01 13.04 15.30
N GLU A 22 -6.06 12.55 15.96
CA GLU A 22 -6.28 11.12 16.17
C GLU A 22 -6.32 10.42 14.79
N PRO A 23 -5.56 9.32 14.60
CA PRO A 23 -5.70 8.46 13.43
C PRO A 23 -7.18 8.14 13.16
N PRO A 24 -7.67 8.26 11.91
CA PRO A 24 -8.98 7.71 11.60
C PRO A 24 -8.95 6.21 11.88
N LEU A 25 -9.76 5.76 12.85
CA LEU A 25 -9.93 4.35 13.21
C LEU A 25 -10.72 3.56 12.15
N GLN A 26 -10.88 4.12 10.94
CA GLN A 26 -11.65 3.50 9.88
C GLN A 26 -10.92 2.26 9.38
N THR A 27 -11.64 1.14 9.39
CA THR A 27 -11.16 -0.10 8.78
C THR A 27 -11.14 0.03 7.27
N LEU A 28 -10.33 -0.79 6.59
CA LEU A 28 -10.34 -0.85 5.12
C LEU A 28 -11.73 -1.14 4.58
N VAL A 29 -12.52 -1.98 5.26
CA VAL A 29 -13.88 -2.34 4.86
C VAL A 29 -14.80 -1.12 4.88
N GLU A 30 -14.72 -0.28 5.92
CA GLU A 30 -15.54 0.94 6.01
C GLU A 30 -15.19 1.93 4.89
N VAL A 31 -13.88 2.12 4.61
CA VAL A 31 -13.43 2.98 3.51
C VAL A 31 -13.90 2.46 2.15
N LEU A 32 -13.92 1.13 1.96
CA LEU A 32 -14.40 0.52 0.72
C LEU A 32 -15.91 0.66 0.56
N GLU A 33 -16.69 0.47 1.62
CA GLU A 33 -18.15 0.65 1.59
C GLU A 33 -18.55 2.11 1.35
N ASP A 34 -17.87 3.09 1.96
CA ASP A 34 -18.11 4.53 1.71
C ASP A 34 -17.88 4.92 0.24
N ARG A 35 -16.92 4.25 -0.41
CA ARG A 35 -16.53 4.50 -1.80
C ARG A 35 -17.35 3.72 -2.83
N LYS A 36 -18.24 2.83 -2.38
CA LYS A 36 -19.07 2.00 -3.25
C LYS A 36 -20.01 2.86 -4.09
N GLY A 37 -20.18 2.54 -5.37
CA GLY A 37 -20.98 3.33 -6.30
C GLY A 37 -20.35 4.67 -6.74
N GLN A 38 -19.13 5.02 -6.29
CA GLN A 38 -18.43 6.24 -6.74
C GLN A 38 -17.64 6.03 -8.04
N GLY A 39 -17.65 4.82 -8.63
CA GLY A 39 -16.96 4.49 -9.87
C GLY A 39 -15.45 4.31 -9.69
N SER A 40 -14.66 5.28 -10.17
CA SER A 40 -13.18 5.24 -10.13
C SER A 40 -12.65 5.91 -8.87
N SER A 41 -11.71 5.25 -8.19
CA SER A 41 -11.07 5.76 -6.97
C SER A 41 -9.55 5.67 -7.05
N ARG A 42 -8.85 6.54 -6.33
CA ARG A 42 -7.38 6.56 -6.26
C ARG A 42 -6.92 5.96 -4.94
N TRP A 43 -5.98 5.03 -5.01
CA TRP A 43 -5.41 4.33 -3.86
C TRP A 43 -3.89 4.42 -3.87
N THR A 44 -3.31 4.39 -2.68
CA THR A 44 -1.87 4.45 -2.48
C THR A 44 -1.45 3.36 -1.51
N LEU A 45 -0.45 2.58 -1.90
CA LEU A 45 0.23 1.62 -1.05
C LEU A 45 1.62 2.15 -0.73
N ARG A 46 2.03 1.95 0.53
CA ARG A 46 3.30 2.40 1.06
C ARG A 46 4.03 1.21 1.65
N PHE A 47 5.26 1.00 1.21
CA PHE A 47 6.12 -0.11 1.63
C PHE A 47 7.34 0.47 2.32
N ASP A 48 7.50 0.13 3.60
CA ASP A 48 8.66 0.51 4.40
C ASP A 48 9.83 -0.43 4.06
N THR A 49 10.57 -0.07 3.01
CA THR A 49 11.67 -0.88 2.46
C THR A 49 12.96 -0.70 3.26
N GLY A 50 13.13 0.45 3.91
CA GLY A 50 14.19 0.71 4.88
C GLY A 50 14.07 -0.23 6.08
N ALA A 51 12.88 -0.37 6.68
CA ALA A 51 12.67 -1.34 7.77
C ALA A 51 12.88 -2.80 7.32
N TYR A 52 12.58 -3.13 6.05
CA TYR A 52 12.73 -4.48 5.52
C TYR A 52 14.19 -4.88 5.28
N PHE A 53 14.98 -4.06 4.59
CA PHE A 53 16.39 -4.36 4.30
C PHE A 53 17.36 -3.89 5.39
N GLY A 54 16.95 -2.91 6.20
CA GLY A 54 17.82 -2.04 6.99
C GLY A 54 18.16 -0.75 6.24
N GLU A 55 18.11 0.40 6.93
CA GLU A 55 18.25 1.76 6.35
C GLU A 55 19.49 1.93 5.44
N GLU A 56 20.63 1.33 5.81
CA GLU A 56 21.89 1.44 5.07
C GLU A 56 22.03 0.41 3.94
N ASN A 57 21.11 -0.57 3.86
CA ASN A 57 21.20 -1.71 2.95
C ASN A 57 20.29 -1.58 1.73
N THR A 58 19.58 -0.47 1.58
CA THR A 58 18.75 -0.18 0.41
C THR A 58 18.88 1.27 -0.01
N PHE A 59 18.79 1.51 -1.30
CA PHE A 59 18.71 2.86 -1.85
C PHE A 59 17.34 3.50 -1.63
N PHE A 60 16.30 2.70 -1.38
CA PHE A 60 14.93 3.18 -1.18
C PHE A 60 14.55 3.06 0.29
N PRO A 61 14.46 4.15 1.05
CA PRO A 61 13.94 4.09 2.42
C PRO A 61 12.45 3.71 2.44
N GLU A 62 11.72 4.05 1.38
CA GLU A 62 10.31 3.70 1.19
C GLU A 62 9.98 3.57 -0.30
N VAL A 63 9.00 2.73 -0.63
CA VAL A 63 8.35 2.72 -1.95
C VAL A 63 6.86 3.04 -1.81
N THR A 64 6.39 4.05 -2.55
CA THR A 64 4.98 4.40 -2.65
C THR A 64 4.44 4.09 -4.04
N VAL A 65 3.40 3.26 -4.13
CA VAL A 65 2.71 2.88 -5.37
C VAL A 65 1.31 3.46 -5.37
N THR A 66 1.01 4.34 -6.33
CA THR A 66 -0.32 4.96 -6.47
C THR A 66 -0.99 4.51 -7.75
N PHE A 67 -2.24 4.07 -7.65
CA PHE A 67 -3.00 3.51 -8.78
C PHE A 67 -4.50 3.85 -8.69
N ARG A 68 -5.21 3.58 -9.79
CA ARG A 68 -6.65 3.72 -9.91
C ARG A 68 -7.35 2.37 -9.76
N VAL A 69 -8.48 2.38 -9.06
CA VAL A 69 -9.34 1.23 -8.82
C VAL A 69 -10.73 1.56 -9.36
N GLU A 70 -11.25 0.66 -10.19
CA GLU A 70 -12.62 0.68 -10.70
C GLU A 70 -13.44 -0.35 -9.92
N GLU A 71 -14.67 0.04 -9.58
CA GLU A 71 -15.61 -0.84 -8.91
C GLU A 71 -15.86 -2.14 -9.69
N GLY A 72 -15.97 -3.26 -8.96
CA GLY A 72 -16.24 -4.58 -9.54
C GLY A 72 -15.03 -5.30 -10.14
N GLN A 73 -13.81 -4.73 -10.04
CA GLN A 73 -12.58 -5.38 -10.50
C GLN A 73 -11.69 -5.83 -9.33
N THR A 74 -10.97 -6.93 -9.54
CA THR A 74 -9.90 -7.38 -8.64
C THR A 74 -8.56 -6.81 -9.13
N TYR A 75 -7.71 -6.41 -8.18
CA TYR A 75 -6.42 -5.81 -8.44
C TYR A 75 -5.33 -6.56 -7.68
N HIS A 76 -4.40 -7.17 -8.40
CA HIS A 76 -3.14 -7.64 -7.85
C HIS A 76 -2.05 -6.61 -8.18
N VAL A 77 -1.47 -5.96 -7.18
CA VAL A 77 -0.45 -4.91 -7.36
C VAL A 77 0.83 -5.31 -6.62
N PRO A 78 1.66 -6.19 -7.21
CA PRO A 78 2.88 -6.64 -6.57
C PRO A 78 3.98 -5.57 -6.57
N LEU A 79 4.90 -5.69 -5.62
CA LEU A 79 6.19 -4.99 -5.59
C LEU A 79 7.32 -6.03 -5.73
N LEU A 80 8.04 -5.99 -6.86
CA LEU A 80 9.28 -6.74 -7.04
C LEU A 80 10.40 -5.83 -6.56
N LEU A 81 11.11 -6.24 -5.52
CA LEU A 81 12.01 -5.36 -4.79
C LEU A 81 13.41 -5.97 -4.70
N SER A 82 14.40 -5.15 -5.00
CA SER A 82 15.82 -5.38 -4.66
C SER A 82 16.36 -4.14 -3.94
N PRO A 83 17.55 -4.22 -3.31
CA PRO A 83 18.16 -3.08 -2.65
C PRO A 83 18.29 -1.81 -3.51
N TYR A 84 18.41 -1.94 -4.84
CA TYR A 84 18.70 -0.83 -5.76
C TYR A 84 17.77 -0.74 -6.97
N SER A 85 16.72 -1.58 -7.03
CA SER A 85 15.67 -1.47 -8.02
C SER A 85 14.34 -1.95 -7.48
N TYR A 86 13.25 -1.43 -8.02
CA TYR A 86 11.95 -2.01 -7.82
C TYR A 86 11.10 -1.90 -9.08
N THR A 87 10.13 -2.79 -9.21
CA THR A 87 9.11 -2.73 -10.26
C THR A 87 7.77 -3.05 -9.66
N SER A 88 6.72 -2.37 -10.14
CA SER A 88 5.33 -2.70 -9.81
C SER A 88 4.49 -2.68 -11.08
N TYR A 89 3.40 -3.43 -11.08
CA TYR A 89 2.50 -3.55 -12.22
C TYR A 89 1.11 -3.99 -11.76
N ARG A 90 0.12 -3.95 -12.66
CA ARG A 90 -1.20 -4.56 -12.44
C ARG A 90 -1.17 -6.00 -12.93
N GLY A 91 -1.24 -6.96 -12.00
CA GLY A 91 -1.50 -8.36 -12.28
C GLY A 91 -2.98 -8.66 -12.48
N SER A 92 -3.28 -9.92 -12.83
CA SER A 92 -4.64 -10.47 -12.95
C SER A 92 -5.25 -10.80 -11.60
#